data_AF-A0A562V9J6-F1
#
_entry.id   AF-A0A562V9J6-F1
#
_cell.length_a   1.000
_cell.length_b   1.000
_cell.length_c   1.000
_cell.angle_alpha   90.00
_cell.angle_beta   90.00
_cell.angle_gamma   90.00
#
_symmetry.space_group_name_H-M   'P 1'
#
loop_
_entity.id
_entity.type
_entity.pdbx_description
1 polymer ?
#
loop_
_entity_poly.entity_id
_entity_poly.type
_entity_poly.pdbx_seq_one_letter_code
_entity_poly.pdbx_strand_id
1 'polypeptide(L)'
;MAAVPPDTGTAPDTTRGLRPPKPRQLPHRDHTRTPATGLTLAGLRPLWCNESLPGQVCHHEGNLGMGSIEELQSFIDAATTAAETLVSALTQSRQYGDDLAEELDGMSVHGTADQIREAVIKLDEAIALLGSIQRKADEAHTTAEAAKETLRPDLGQNTRAAPARPVSESPIPTEAATAKTCDPNPHLIDMPTMPPKTKRGRGMPQHPTHGRWVGRSEFDRKLQSGADEETRAVDELWSRVRRPDEVPSLMIATHVEPKFAVRMRRQELKNETIVINNPDGPCGYATSLRYGCDQILPRLLPPGASLTVYWPDGNQHTYHGVEES
;
A
#
# COMPACT_ATOMS: atom_id res chain seq x y z
N MET A 1 -49.12 -65.37 24.47
CA MET A 1 -48.35 -64.20 23.96
C MET A 1 -47.16 -64.75 23.20
N ALA A 2 -47.27 -64.82 21.87
CA ALA A 2 -46.20 -65.30 21.00
C ALA A 2 -45.62 -64.10 20.25
N ALA A 3 -44.30 -63.94 20.32
CA ALA A 3 -43.56 -62.83 19.74
C ALA A 3 -43.45 -62.99 18.22
N VAL A 4 -43.81 -61.93 17.49
CA VAL A 4 -43.65 -61.80 16.03
C VAL A 4 -42.21 -61.36 15.75
N PRO A 5 -41.46 -62.03 14.85
CA PRO A 5 -40.12 -61.59 14.48
C PRO A 5 -40.17 -60.39 13.51
N PRO A 6 -39.15 -59.50 13.54
CA PRO A 6 -39.10 -58.33 12.67
C PRO A 6 -38.72 -58.68 11.23
N ASP A 7 -39.36 -57.96 10.32
CA ASP A 7 -39.25 -58.00 8.87
C ASP A 7 -37.89 -57.44 8.40
N THR A 8 -37.05 -58.28 7.79
CA THR A 8 -35.77 -57.87 7.21
C THR A 8 -35.98 -57.39 5.78
N GLY A 9 -36.27 -56.10 5.64
CA GLY A 9 -36.39 -55.42 4.34
C GLY A 9 -35.08 -55.49 3.55
N THR A 10 -35.18 -56.08 2.37
CA THR A 10 -34.12 -56.19 1.35
C THR A 10 -33.78 -54.81 0.78
N ALA A 11 -32.50 -54.42 0.83
CA ALA A 11 -32.01 -53.18 0.22
C ALA A 11 -32.02 -53.27 -1.32
N PRO A 12 -32.40 -52.20 -2.05
CA PRO A 12 -32.31 -52.17 -3.50
C PRO A 12 -30.87 -51.98 -3.97
N ASP A 13 -30.44 -52.87 -4.85
CA ASP A 13 -29.16 -52.85 -5.57
C ASP A 13 -29.11 -51.67 -6.56
N THR A 14 -28.32 -50.65 -6.23
CA THR A 14 -28.08 -49.47 -7.08
C THR A 14 -26.72 -49.49 -7.76
N THR A 15 -26.27 -50.63 -8.28
CA THR A 15 -25.11 -50.68 -9.19
C THR A 15 -25.53 -50.70 -10.66
N ARG A 16 -26.12 -49.61 -11.14
CA ARG A 16 -26.33 -49.36 -12.58
C ARG A 16 -25.21 -48.46 -13.11
N GLY A 17 -24.34 -49.06 -13.92
CA GLY A 17 -23.11 -48.47 -14.43
C GLY A 17 -23.27 -47.11 -15.12
N LEU A 18 -22.57 -46.11 -14.59
CA LEU A 18 -22.26 -44.88 -15.28
C LEU A 18 -21.00 -45.10 -16.12
N ARG A 19 -21.15 -45.11 -17.45
CA ARG A 19 -20.01 -45.00 -18.37
C ARG A 19 -19.38 -43.61 -18.20
N PRO A 20 -18.04 -43.49 -18.12
CA PRO A 20 -17.40 -42.19 -18.13
C PRO A 20 -17.68 -41.46 -19.46
N PRO A 21 -17.92 -40.13 -19.45
CA PRO A 21 -18.09 -39.37 -20.67
C PRO A 21 -16.78 -39.37 -21.48
N LYS A 22 -16.89 -39.57 -22.79
CA LYS A 22 -15.77 -39.43 -23.73
C LYS A 22 -15.14 -38.03 -23.60
N PRO A 23 -13.80 -37.90 -23.57
CA PRO A 23 -13.16 -36.59 -23.59
C PRO A 23 -13.52 -35.86 -24.88
N ARG A 24 -14.13 -34.68 -24.74
CA ARG A 24 -14.48 -33.78 -25.83
C ARG A 24 -13.18 -33.14 -26.34
N GLN A 25 -12.77 -33.46 -27.57
CA GLN A 25 -11.65 -32.77 -28.21
C GLN A 25 -12.00 -31.30 -28.37
N LEU A 26 -11.23 -30.43 -27.71
CA LEU A 26 -11.28 -28.99 -27.92
C LEU A 26 -10.66 -28.67 -29.30
N PRO A 27 -11.25 -27.76 -30.08
CA PRO A 27 -10.64 -27.33 -31.34
C PRO A 27 -9.32 -26.60 -31.06
N HIS A 28 -8.28 -27.01 -31.79
CA HIS A 28 -7.00 -26.32 -31.84
C HIS A 28 -7.23 -24.85 -32.24
N ARG A 29 -6.93 -23.92 -31.33
CA ARG A 29 -6.86 -22.48 -31.64
C ARG A 29 -5.53 -22.20 -32.32
N ASP A 30 -5.58 -21.85 -33.60
CA ASP A 30 -4.46 -21.28 -34.34
C ASP A 30 -4.08 -19.92 -33.76
N HIS A 31 -2.91 -19.84 -33.12
CA HIS A 31 -2.28 -18.59 -32.73
C HIS A 31 -1.37 -18.10 -33.86
N THR A 32 -1.96 -17.66 -34.97
CA THR A 32 -1.21 -16.91 -36.00
C THR A 32 -2.04 -15.75 -36.55
N ARG A 33 -1.99 -14.60 -35.87
CA ARG A 33 -2.03 -13.25 -36.49
C ARG A 33 -2.05 -12.17 -35.42
N THR A 34 -0.87 -11.58 -35.20
CA THR A 34 -0.75 -10.23 -34.64
C THR A 34 -0.60 -9.27 -35.83
N PRO A 35 -1.49 -8.30 -36.05
CA PRO A 35 -1.22 -7.24 -37.02
C PRO A 35 -0.20 -6.27 -36.43
N ALA A 36 0.90 -6.07 -37.15
CA ALA A 36 1.89 -5.05 -36.87
C ALA A 36 1.24 -3.66 -37.03
N THR A 37 1.03 -2.95 -35.92
CA THR A 37 0.70 -1.53 -35.95
C THR A 37 2.00 -0.74 -36.03
N GLY A 38 2.42 -0.41 -37.25
CA GLY A 38 3.50 0.53 -37.50
C GLY A 38 3.02 1.94 -37.21
N LEU A 39 3.37 2.49 -36.03
CA LEU A 39 3.36 3.93 -35.80
C LEU A 39 4.68 4.51 -36.29
N THR A 40 4.65 5.10 -37.48
CA THR A 40 5.73 5.95 -38.00
C THR A 40 5.74 7.28 -37.25
N LEU A 41 6.71 7.47 -36.35
CA LEU A 41 7.10 8.80 -35.85
C LEU A 41 7.92 9.49 -36.95
N ALA A 42 7.25 10.26 -37.80
CA ALA A 42 7.91 11.20 -38.69
C ALA A 42 8.09 12.52 -37.95
N GLY A 43 9.34 13.03 -37.87
CA GLY A 43 9.58 14.45 -37.62
C GLY A 43 10.41 14.83 -36.40
N LEU A 44 11.57 14.22 -36.19
CA LEU A 44 12.67 14.90 -35.48
C LEU A 44 13.90 14.91 -36.39
N ARG A 45 14.12 16.06 -37.05
CA ARG A 45 15.35 16.35 -37.78
C ARG A 45 16.50 16.47 -36.77
N PRO A 46 17.62 15.74 -36.94
CA PRO A 46 18.83 16.09 -36.22
C PRO A 46 19.39 17.38 -36.84
N LEU A 47 19.41 18.45 -36.05
CA LEU A 47 20.24 19.62 -36.35
C LEU A 47 21.70 19.15 -36.29
N TRP A 48 22.27 18.94 -37.48
CA TRP A 48 23.72 18.83 -37.65
C TRP A 48 24.36 20.14 -37.21
N CYS A 49 25.14 20.11 -36.14
CA CYS A 49 26.09 21.17 -35.83
C CYS A 49 27.19 21.14 -36.90
N ASN A 50 27.16 22.13 -37.78
CA ASN A 50 28.23 22.43 -38.71
C ASN A 50 29.40 23.07 -37.93
N GLU A 51 30.63 22.65 -38.23
CA GLU A 51 31.87 23.18 -37.66
C GLU A 51 31.89 24.72 -37.76
N SER A 52 31.93 25.38 -36.60
CA SER A 52 32.01 26.83 -36.51
C SER A 52 33.46 27.28 -36.46
N LEU A 53 33.80 28.19 -37.36
CA LEU A 53 35.00 29.02 -37.35
C LEU A 53 35.12 29.80 -36.02
N PRO A 54 36.34 30.07 -35.54
CA PRO A 54 36.54 30.86 -34.33
C PRO A 54 36.21 32.33 -34.58
N GLY A 55 35.20 32.87 -33.88
CA GLY A 55 34.97 34.32 -33.81
C GLY A 55 33.52 34.81 -33.82
N GLN A 56 32.51 33.94 -33.91
CA GLN A 56 31.11 34.38 -33.96
C GLN A 56 30.45 34.32 -32.56
N VAL A 57 30.14 35.48 -32.01
CA VAL A 57 29.35 35.62 -30.78
C VAL A 57 27.90 35.26 -31.10
N CYS A 58 27.46 34.09 -30.65
CA CYS A 58 26.05 33.68 -30.73
C CYS A 58 25.25 34.50 -29.72
N HIS A 59 24.47 35.48 -30.20
CA HIS A 59 23.38 36.04 -29.41
C HIS A 59 22.29 34.98 -29.27
N HIS A 60 22.27 34.28 -28.14
CA HIS A 60 21.11 33.50 -27.74
C HIS A 60 20.01 34.49 -27.32
N GLU A 61 19.15 34.87 -28.26
CA GLU A 61 17.85 35.45 -27.91
C GLU A 61 17.07 34.37 -27.16
N GLY A 62 17.03 34.51 -25.83
CA GLY A 62 16.29 33.63 -24.95
C GLY A 62 14.79 33.79 -25.20
N ASN A 63 14.23 32.87 -25.99
CA ASN A 63 12.79 32.68 -26.13
C ASN A 63 12.24 32.05 -24.83
N LEU A 64 12.21 32.84 -23.77
CA LEU A 64 11.59 32.52 -22.48
C LEU A 64 10.15 33.02 -22.51
N GLY A 65 9.21 32.25 -23.04
CA GLY A 65 7.80 32.60 -22.88
C GLY A 65 6.89 31.97 -23.89
N MET A 66 6.28 30.84 -23.49
CA MET A 66 4.84 30.53 -23.66
C MET A 66 4.53 29.06 -23.31
N GLY A 67 5.52 28.17 -23.24
CA GLY A 67 5.29 26.75 -22.96
C GLY A 67 4.71 26.41 -21.57
N SER A 68 4.99 27.20 -20.53
CA SER A 68 4.65 26.84 -19.14
C SER A 68 3.14 26.84 -18.83
N ILE A 69 2.35 27.75 -19.41
CA ILE A 69 0.90 27.86 -19.12
C ILE A 69 0.11 26.81 -19.90
N GLU A 70 0.44 26.61 -21.17
CA GLU A 70 -0.21 25.63 -22.05
C GLU A 70 0.08 24.19 -21.58
N GLU A 71 1.31 23.92 -21.12
CA GLU A 71 1.67 22.65 -20.50
C GLU A 71 0.90 22.43 -19.19
N LEU A 72 0.84 23.42 -18.30
CA LEU A 72 0.07 23.33 -17.06
C LEU A 72 -1.42 23.05 -17.34
N GLN A 73 -1.99 23.71 -18.34
CA GLN A 73 -3.39 23.53 -18.72
C GLN A 73 -3.64 22.12 -19.28
N SER A 74 -2.75 21.62 -20.14
CA SER A 74 -2.76 20.23 -20.61
C SER A 74 -2.70 19.22 -19.46
N PHE A 75 -1.88 19.48 -18.43
CA PHE A 75 -1.83 18.63 -17.24
C PHE A 75 -3.13 18.64 -16.43
N ILE A 76 -3.74 19.82 -16.25
CA ILE A 76 -5.02 19.95 -15.55
C ILE A 76 -6.13 19.21 -16.30
N ASP A 77 -6.16 19.32 -17.62
CA ASP A 77 -7.16 18.65 -18.47
C ASP A 77 -6.98 17.12 -18.41
N ALA A 78 -5.74 16.63 -18.45
CA ALA A 78 -5.43 15.21 -18.30
C ALA A 78 -5.83 14.67 -16.93
N ALA A 79 -5.53 15.41 -15.84
CA ALA A 79 -5.90 15.02 -14.49
C ALA A 79 -7.43 15.00 -14.30
N THR A 80 -8.13 15.99 -14.86
CA THR A 80 -9.61 16.06 -14.83
C THR A 80 -10.21 14.87 -15.57
N THR A 81 -9.72 14.56 -16.77
CA THR A 81 -10.16 13.39 -17.56
C THR A 81 -9.93 12.08 -16.81
N ALA A 82 -8.79 11.93 -16.14
CA ALA A 82 -8.49 10.76 -15.32
C ALA A 82 -9.45 10.63 -14.12
N ALA A 83 -9.75 11.74 -13.45
CA ALA A 83 -10.69 11.79 -12.33
C ALA A 83 -12.12 11.41 -12.77
N GLU A 84 -12.61 11.98 -13.87
CA GLU A 84 -13.92 11.65 -14.44
C GLU A 84 -14.03 10.16 -14.82
N THR A 85 -12.96 9.62 -15.41
CA THR A 85 -12.87 8.20 -15.75
C THR A 85 -12.95 7.32 -14.50
N LEU A 86 -12.30 7.73 -13.40
CA LEU A 86 -12.32 6.99 -12.15
C LEU A 86 -13.69 7.06 -11.47
N VAL A 87 -14.34 8.23 -11.46
CA VAL A 87 -15.71 8.41 -10.94
C VAL A 87 -16.71 7.56 -11.72
N SER A 88 -16.62 7.56 -13.05
CA SER A 88 -17.48 6.74 -13.92
C SER A 88 -17.32 5.25 -13.63
N ALA A 89 -16.08 4.78 -13.48
CA ALA A 89 -15.81 3.38 -13.19
C ALA A 89 -16.25 2.95 -11.78
N LEU A 90 -16.10 3.81 -10.76
CA LEU A 90 -16.64 3.57 -9.42
C LEU A 90 -18.17 3.51 -9.42
N THR A 91 -18.82 4.40 -10.16
CA THR A 91 -20.29 4.40 -10.31
C THR A 91 -20.77 3.11 -10.98
N GLN A 92 -20.08 2.66 -12.03
CA GLN A 92 -20.38 1.39 -12.70
C GLN A 92 -20.15 0.20 -11.78
N SER A 93 -19.06 0.18 -11.01
CA SER A 93 -18.77 -0.87 -10.04
C SER A 93 -19.83 -0.94 -8.94
N ARG A 94 -20.37 0.20 -8.49
CA ARG A 94 -21.48 0.24 -7.54
C ARG A 94 -22.75 -0.36 -8.13
N GLN A 95 -23.11 0.02 -9.36
CA GLN A 95 -24.28 -0.54 -10.03
C GLN A 95 -24.18 -2.07 -10.14
N TYR A 96 -23.03 -2.60 -10.54
CA TYR A 96 -22.81 -4.06 -10.57
C TYR A 96 -22.96 -4.73 -9.19
N GLY A 97 -22.52 -4.06 -8.12
CA GLY A 97 -22.70 -4.54 -6.76
C GLY A 97 -24.17 -4.57 -6.34
N ASP A 98 -24.93 -3.54 -6.67
CA ASP A 98 -26.36 -3.43 -6.40
C ASP A 98 -27.14 -4.51 -7.20
N ASP A 99 -26.82 -4.70 -8.48
CA ASP A 99 -27.41 -5.74 -9.35
C ASP A 99 -27.10 -7.15 -8.82
N LEU A 100 -25.86 -7.40 -8.37
CA LEU A 100 -25.47 -8.69 -7.78
C LEU A 100 -26.18 -8.93 -6.44
N ALA A 101 -26.37 -7.89 -5.62
CA ALA A 101 -27.09 -8.00 -4.36
C ALA A 101 -28.57 -8.32 -4.58
N GLU A 102 -29.23 -7.66 -5.55
CA GLU A 102 -30.63 -7.96 -5.91
C GLU A 102 -30.79 -9.39 -6.43
N GLU A 103 -29.85 -9.87 -7.23
CA GLU A 103 -29.85 -11.24 -7.74
C GLU A 103 -29.62 -12.27 -6.63
N LEU A 104 -28.69 -11.99 -5.70
CA LEU A 104 -28.45 -12.83 -4.51
C LEU A 104 -29.67 -12.90 -3.59
N ASP A 105 -30.35 -11.78 -3.35
CA ASP A 105 -31.59 -11.74 -2.55
C ASP A 105 -32.74 -12.49 -3.25
N GLY A 106 -32.75 -12.49 -4.60
CA GLY A 106 -33.68 -13.28 -5.41
C GLY A 106 -33.38 -14.78 -5.41
N MET A 107 -32.14 -15.19 -5.13
CA MET A 107 -31.78 -16.60 -4.95
C MET A 107 -32.23 -17.10 -3.58
N SER A 108 -33.42 -17.70 -3.52
CA SER A 108 -33.79 -18.51 -2.35
C SER A 108 -32.75 -19.63 -2.09
N VAL A 109 -32.85 -20.29 -0.93
CA VAL A 109 -32.03 -21.44 -0.50
C VAL A 109 -32.04 -22.63 -1.51
N HIS A 110 -32.85 -22.57 -2.57
CA HIS A 110 -32.93 -23.56 -3.64
C HIS A 110 -32.40 -23.08 -5.01
N GLY A 111 -31.52 -22.06 -5.04
CA GLY A 111 -30.88 -21.62 -6.28
C GLY A 111 -30.31 -22.79 -7.09
N THR A 112 -30.59 -22.80 -8.39
CA THR A 112 -30.11 -23.87 -9.28
C THR A 112 -28.60 -23.74 -9.50
N ALA A 113 -27.94 -24.84 -9.83
CA ALA A 113 -26.50 -24.83 -10.13
C ALA A 113 -26.11 -23.93 -11.33
N ASP A 114 -27.08 -23.53 -12.16
CA ASP A 114 -26.88 -22.57 -13.25
C ASP A 114 -26.86 -21.13 -12.73
N GLN A 115 -27.76 -20.77 -11.80
CA GLN A 115 -27.78 -19.45 -11.15
C GLN A 115 -26.50 -19.19 -10.35
N ILE A 116 -26.00 -20.20 -9.62
CA ILE A 116 -24.73 -20.08 -8.89
C ILE A 116 -23.56 -19.85 -9.87
N ARG A 117 -23.55 -20.54 -11.02
CA ARG A 117 -22.50 -20.35 -12.04
C ARG A 117 -22.57 -18.96 -12.67
N GLU A 118 -23.77 -18.44 -12.92
CA GLU A 118 -23.96 -17.08 -13.44
C GLU A 118 -23.48 -16.03 -12.43
N ALA A 119 -23.81 -16.17 -11.15
CA ALA A 119 -23.33 -15.28 -10.08
C ALA A 119 -21.81 -15.27 -9.96
N VAL A 120 -21.14 -16.43 -10.09
CA VAL A 120 -19.67 -16.52 -10.09
C VAL A 120 -19.06 -15.79 -11.28
N ILE A 121 -19.65 -15.91 -12.48
CA ILE A 121 -19.18 -15.19 -13.67
C ILE A 121 -19.29 -13.67 -13.47
N LYS A 122 -20.42 -13.19 -12.94
CA LYS A 122 -20.63 -11.77 -12.63
C LYS A 122 -19.63 -11.25 -11.58
N LEU A 123 -19.29 -12.08 -10.58
CA LEU A 123 -18.26 -11.74 -9.59
C LEU A 123 -16.86 -11.62 -10.22
N ASP A 124 -16.50 -12.54 -11.12
CA ASP A 124 -15.22 -12.48 -11.85
C ASP A 124 -15.14 -11.21 -12.73
N GLU A 125 -16.24 -10.82 -13.39
CA GLU A 125 -16.33 -9.57 -14.15
C GLU A 125 -16.16 -8.33 -13.26
N ALA A 126 -16.78 -8.33 -12.08
CA ALA A 126 -16.63 -7.25 -11.09
C ALA A 126 -15.17 -7.14 -10.59
N ILE A 127 -14.51 -8.26 -10.30
CA ILE A 127 -13.09 -8.30 -9.91
C ILE A 127 -12.21 -7.75 -11.04
N ALA A 128 -12.46 -8.13 -12.29
CA ALA A 128 -11.73 -7.61 -13.44
C ALA A 128 -11.90 -6.09 -13.60
N LEU A 129 -13.12 -5.58 -13.38
CA LEU A 129 -13.42 -4.15 -13.40
C LEU A 129 -12.65 -3.40 -12.31
N LEU A 130 -12.66 -3.89 -11.06
CA LEU A 130 -11.89 -3.31 -9.96
C LEU A 130 -10.39 -3.27 -10.27
N GLY A 131 -9.84 -4.34 -10.85
CA GLY A 131 -8.45 -4.37 -11.30
C GLY A 131 -8.14 -3.32 -12.37
N SER A 132 -9.11 -2.99 -13.24
CA SER A 132 -8.96 -1.92 -14.24
C SER A 132 -8.96 -0.52 -13.61
N ILE A 133 -9.80 -0.31 -12.59
CA ILE A 133 -9.88 0.95 -11.83
C ILE A 133 -8.56 1.21 -11.11
N GLN A 134 -8.02 0.18 -10.45
CA GLN A 134 -6.75 0.29 -9.74
C GLN A 134 -5.60 0.69 -10.68
N ARG A 135 -5.49 0.05 -11.85
CA ARG A 135 -4.47 0.43 -12.86
C ARG A 135 -4.60 1.89 -13.31
N LYS A 136 -5.82 2.36 -13.54
CA LYS A 136 -6.07 3.77 -13.92
C LYS A 136 -5.72 4.73 -12.78
N ALA A 137 -5.99 4.36 -11.54
CA ALA A 137 -5.61 5.15 -10.37
C ALA A 137 -4.07 5.24 -10.24
N ASP A 138 -3.36 4.13 -10.44
CA ASP A 138 -1.90 4.10 -10.44
C ASP A 138 -1.29 4.95 -11.58
N GLU A 139 -1.89 4.91 -12.77
CA GLU A 139 -1.50 5.74 -13.92
C GLU A 139 -1.73 7.24 -13.65
N ALA A 140 -2.89 7.60 -13.09
CA ALA A 140 -3.19 8.97 -12.69
C ALA A 140 -2.21 9.47 -11.62
N HIS A 141 -1.88 8.62 -10.64
CA HIS A 141 -0.91 8.96 -9.59
C HIS A 141 0.49 9.18 -10.16
N THR A 142 0.94 8.30 -11.06
CA THR A 142 2.23 8.43 -11.75
C THR A 142 2.29 9.73 -12.57
N THR A 143 1.21 10.07 -13.28
CA THR A 143 1.09 11.31 -14.04
C THR A 143 1.16 12.54 -13.13
N ALA A 144 0.50 12.50 -11.97
CA ALA A 144 0.52 13.60 -11.01
C ALA A 144 1.90 13.82 -10.40
N GLU A 145 2.63 12.77 -10.03
CA GLU A 145 4.00 12.91 -9.51
C GLU A 145 4.97 13.39 -10.61
N ALA A 146 4.79 12.98 -11.86
CA ALA A 146 5.57 13.50 -12.98
C ALA A 146 5.34 15.02 -13.18
N ALA A 147 4.08 15.46 -13.13
CA ALA A 147 3.73 16.89 -13.24
C ALA A 147 4.33 17.73 -12.10
N LYS A 148 4.31 17.19 -10.88
CA LYS A 148 4.90 17.85 -9.70
C LYS A 148 6.41 18.03 -9.83
N GLU A 149 7.12 17.08 -10.41
CA GLU A 149 8.57 17.22 -10.64
C GLU A 149 8.86 18.24 -11.75
N THR A 150 8.03 18.32 -12.79
CA THR A 150 8.11 19.37 -13.83
C THR A 150 7.87 20.78 -13.27
N LEU A 151 6.94 20.95 -12.31
CA LEU A 151 6.61 22.25 -11.71
C LEU A 151 7.59 22.71 -10.62
N ARG A 152 8.46 21.82 -10.15
CA ARG A 152 9.40 22.08 -9.06
C ARG A 152 10.44 23.20 -9.33
N PRO A 153 11.03 23.35 -10.53
CA PRO A 153 12.07 24.35 -10.80
C PRO A 153 11.55 25.79 -10.70
N ASP A 154 10.31 26.03 -11.15
CA ASP A 154 9.74 27.38 -11.25
C ASP A 154 9.33 27.96 -9.88
N LEU A 155 8.98 27.09 -8.92
CA LEU A 155 8.66 27.51 -7.55
C LEU A 155 9.90 27.86 -6.72
N GLY A 156 11.08 27.36 -7.10
CA GLY A 156 12.32 27.54 -6.34
C GLY A 156 13.10 28.82 -6.65
N GLN A 157 12.85 29.48 -7.78
CA GLN A 157 13.65 30.62 -8.23
C GLN A 157 13.08 32.00 -7.86
N ASN A 158 11.83 32.08 -7.39
CA ASN A 158 11.19 33.36 -7.04
C ASN A 158 11.34 33.79 -5.57
N THR A 159 11.97 32.98 -4.72
CA THR A 159 12.36 33.44 -3.38
C THR A 159 13.69 34.17 -3.44
N ARG A 160 13.67 35.41 -3.95
CA ARG A 160 14.76 36.37 -3.78
C ARG A 160 15.00 36.54 -2.27
N ALA A 161 16.19 36.14 -1.83
CA ALA A 161 16.60 36.15 -0.44
C ALA A 161 16.30 37.50 0.24
N ALA A 162 15.47 37.45 1.28
CA ALA A 162 15.41 38.54 2.25
C ALA A 162 16.75 38.58 3.01
N PRO A 163 17.37 39.76 3.22
CA PRO A 163 18.64 39.88 3.90
C PRO A 163 18.56 39.35 5.33
N ALA A 164 19.50 38.46 5.67
CA ALA A 164 19.61 37.82 6.97
C ALA A 164 19.79 38.86 8.10
N ARG A 165 18.97 38.72 9.15
CA ARG A 165 19.21 39.38 10.44
C ARG A 165 20.24 38.55 11.25
N PRO A 166 21.22 39.19 11.91
CA PRO A 166 22.12 38.51 12.83
C PRO A 166 21.37 38.04 14.07
N VAL A 167 21.45 36.74 14.38
CA VAL A 167 20.87 36.15 15.59
C VAL A 167 21.94 36.16 16.68
N SER A 168 21.58 36.73 17.83
CA SER A 168 22.41 36.89 19.01
C SER A 168 22.46 35.58 19.80
N GLU A 169 23.67 35.09 20.07
CA GLU A 169 23.93 33.95 20.97
C GLU A 169 23.58 34.34 22.41
N SER A 170 22.83 33.48 23.09
CA SER A 170 22.72 33.50 24.55
C SER A 170 23.05 32.11 25.13
N PRO A 171 23.75 32.07 26.26
CA PRO A 171 24.39 30.86 26.79
C PRO A 171 23.39 29.94 27.50
N ILE A 172 23.67 28.64 27.38
CA ILE A 172 22.95 27.52 27.99
C ILE A 172 23.32 27.44 29.48
N PRO A 173 22.36 27.40 30.42
CA PRO A 173 22.64 27.02 31.81
C PRO A 173 22.81 25.50 31.92
N THR A 174 23.97 25.09 32.41
CA THR A 174 24.28 23.72 32.82
C THR A 174 23.58 23.42 34.15
N GLU A 175 22.56 22.56 34.13
CA GLU A 175 21.96 22.01 35.36
C GLU A 175 22.19 20.50 35.41
N ALA A 176 22.90 20.08 36.47
CA ALA A 176 23.37 18.72 36.68
C ALA A 176 22.24 17.84 37.25
N ALA A 177 21.68 16.96 36.41
CA ALA A 177 20.77 15.92 36.84
C ALA A 177 21.56 14.66 37.27
N THR A 178 21.37 14.27 38.53
CA THR A 178 21.97 13.11 39.17
C THR A 178 21.35 11.83 38.60
N ALA A 179 22.14 11.06 37.84
CA ALA A 179 21.73 9.79 37.27
C ALA A 179 21.57 8.73 38.38
N LYS A 180 20.34 8.26 38.54
CA LYS A 180 20.02 7.06 39.31
C LYS A 180 20.50 5.85 38.51
N THR A 181 21.44 5.10 39.06
CA THR A 181 22.04 3.90 38.45
C THR A 181 20.96 2.83 38.23
N CYS A 182 20.56 2.64 36.97
CA CYS A 182 19.89 1.42 36.54
C CYS A 182 20.92 0.28 36.50
N ASP A 183 20.48 -0.89 36.92
CA ASP A 183 21.22 -2.15 36.91
C ASP A 183 21.96 -2.44 35.58
N PRO A 184 23.06 -3.20 35.61
CA PRO A 184 23.87 -3.49 34.45
C PRO A 184 23.08 -4.28 33.39
N ASN A 185 22.74 -3.55 32.33
CA ASN A 185 22.39 -3.95 30.96
C ASN A 185 22.41 -5.46 30.66
N PRO A 186 21.29 -6.19 30.86
CA PRO A 186 21.19 -7.57 30.41
C PRO A 186 21.09 -7.55 28.87
N HIS A 187 22.20 -7.90 28.24
CA HIS A 187 22.37 -8.08 26.80
C HIS A 187 22.52 -6.76 26.00
N LEU A 188 23.78 -6.39 25.75
CA LEU A 188 24.18 -5.93 24.41
C LEU A 188 23.79 -7.04 23.43
N ILE A 189 22.53 -7.07 23.02
CA ILE A 189 22.13 -7.81 21.82
C ILE A 189 22.93 -7.13 20.71
N ASP A 190 23.82 -7.89 20.06
CA ASP A 190 24.51 -7.42 18.86
C ASP A 190 23.46 -6.79 17.96
N MET A 191 23.61 -5.48 17.72
CA MET A 191 22.61 -4.69 17.01
C MET A 191 22.26 -5.45 15.73
N PRO A 192 21.02 -5.94 15.60
CA PRO A 192 20.63 -6.75 14.47
C PRO A 192 20.93 -5.97 13.20
N THR A 193 21.67 -6.57 12.27
CA THR A 193 22.08 -5.93 11.02
C THR A 193 20.90 -5.20 10.38
N MET A 194 21.01 -3.88 10.27
CA MET A 194 19.93 -3.05 9.73
C MET A 194 19.72 -3.37 8.26
N PRO A 195 18.47 -3.40 7.76
CA PRO A 195 18.25 -3.37 6.32
C PRO A 195 18.82 -2.05 5.76
N PRO A 196 19.24 -2.02 4.48
CA PRO A 196 19.77 -0.80 3.87
C PRO A 196 18.76 0.35 4.01
N LYS A 197 19.25 1.52 4.44
CA LYS A 197 18.42 2.72 4.65
C LYS A 197 17.64 3.05 3.38
N THR A 198 16.36 3.34 3.49
CA THR A 198 15.61 3.90 2.36
C THR A 198 16.12 5.32 2.10
N LYS A 199 16.40 5.65 0.83
CA LYS A 199 16.74 7.03 0.44
C LYS A 199 15.44 7.83 0.34
N ARG A 200 15.21 8.76 1.27
CA ARG A 200 14.15 9.77 1.14
C ARG A 200 14.68 10.95 0.33
N GLY A 201 14.63 10.81 -0.99
CA GLY A 201 14.88 11.93 -1.90
C GLY A 201 13.64 12.82 -1.99
N ARG A 202 13.81 14.15 -1.93
CA ARG A 202 12.70 15.08 -2.14
C ARG A 202 12.22 14.92 -3.60
N GLY A 203 10.99 14.46 -3.83
CA GLY A 203 10.46 14.19 -5.17
C GLY A 203 10.63 12.74 -5.66
N MET A 204 11.23 11.87 -4.85
CA MET A 204 11.28 10.44 -5.19
C MET A 204 10.06 9.69 -4.66
N PRO A 205 9.59 8.65 -5.38
CA PRO A 205 8.59 7.72 -4.86
C PRO A 205 9.03 7.21 -3.49
N GLN A 206 8.10 7.17 -2.54
CA GLN A 206 8.41 6.60 -1.22
C GLN A 206 8.70 5.11 -1.40
N HIS A 207 9.96 4.72 -1.20
CA HIS A 207 10.31 3.32 -1.16
C HIS A 207 9.61 2.64 0.03
N PRO A 208 9.05 1.44 -0.15
CA PRO A 208 8.44 0.72 0.94
C PRO A 208 9.47 0.51 2.06
N THR A 209 9.02 0.79 3.28
CA THR A 209 9.76 0.47 4.49
C THR A 209 9.82 -1.04 4.62
N HIS A 210 11.04 -1.56 4.75
CA HIS A 210 11.28 -2.95 5.03
C HIS A 210 11.66 -3.08 6.50
N GLY A 211 11.10 -4.09 7.14
CA GLY A 211 11.46 -4.45 8.49
C GLY A 211 11.90 -5.89 8.60
N ARG A 212 12.36 -6.22 9.79
CA ARG A 212 12.88 -7.53 10.14
C ARG A 212 12.50 -7.85 11.56
N TRP A 213 11.92 -9.03 11.78
CA TRP A 213 11.63 -9.50 13.13
C TRP A 213 12.88 -10.13 13.75
N VAL A 214 13.30 -9.62 14.90
CA VAL A 214 14.45 -10.08 15.69
C VAL A 214 13.90 -10.83 16.90
N GLY A 215 13.20 -11.92 16.62
CA GLY A 215 12.58 -12.79 17.62
C GLY A 215 13.52 -13.87 18.14
N ARG A 216 13.07 -14.61 19.15
CA ARG A 216 13.82 -15.71 19.79
C ARG A 216 14.01 -16.97 18.94
N SER A 217 13.28 -17.09 17.84
CA SER A 217 13.39 -18.23 16.91
C SER A 217 14.04 -17.77 15.62
N GLU A 218 14.83 -18.63 14.99
CA GLU A 218 15.57 -18.46 13.71
C GLU A 218 14.74 -18.00 12.49
N PHE A 219 13.46 -17.67 12.68
CA PHE A 219 12.61 -17.08 11.67
C PHE A 219 12.89 -15.59 11.54
N ASP A 220 13.98 -15.28 10.84
CA ASP A 220 14.20 -13.96 10.24
C ASP A 220 13.13 -13.71 9.17
N ARG A 221 11.93 -13.28 9.61
CA ARG A 221 10.83 -12.96 8.71
C ARG A 221 10.96 -11.51 8.27
N LYS A 222 11.05 -11.33 6.95
CA LYS A 222 10.92 -10.02 6.30
C LYS A 222 9.55 -9.44 6.62
N LEU A 223 9.54 -8.17 7.00
CA LEU A 223 8.35 -7.33 7.14
C LEU A 223 8.40 -6.29 6.03
N GLN A 224 7.23 -5.92 5.50
CA GLN A 224 7.16 -4.96 4.40
C GLN A 224 5.95 -4.03 4.59
N SER A 225 6.16 -2.73 4.43
CA SER A 225 5.07 -1.77 4.34
C SER A 225 4.38 -1.86 2.99
N GLY A 226 3.09 -1.57 2.94
CA GLY A 226 2.25 -1.65 1.74
C GLY A 226 0.90 -2.26 2.06
N ALA A 227 -0.01 -2.32 1.10
CA ALA A 227 -1.31 -2.96 1.29
C ALA A 227 -1.18 -4.48 1.12
N ASP A 228 -1.64 -5.25 2.11
CA ASP A 228 -1.74 -6.72 2.06
C ASP A 228 -2.84 -7.25 3.00
N GLU A 229 -2.92 -8.57 3.20
CA GLU A 229 -3.89 -9.19 4.12
C GLU A 229 -3.77 -8.72 5.57
N GLU A 230 -2.55 -8.35 6.01
CA GLU A 230 -2.33 -7.83 7.36
C GLU A 230 -2.88 -6.40 7.49
N THR A 231 -2.87 -5.60 6.43
CA THR A 231 -3.51 -4.28 6.39
C THR A 231 -4.98 -4.36 6.78
N ARG A 232 -5.74 -5.29 6.19
CA ARG A 232 -7.16 -5.48 6.52
C ARG A 232 -7.36 -5.87 8.00
N ALA A 233 -6.47 -6.70 8.53
CA ALA A 233 -6.52 -7.10 9.93
C ALA A 233 -6.18 -5.93 10.90
N VAL A 234 -5.30 -5.02 10.49
CA VAL A 234 -5.05 -3.76 11.21
C VAL A 234 -6.29 -2.88 11.21
N ASP A 235 -6.93 -2.68 10.06
CA ASP A 235 -8.15 -1.86 9.97
C ASP A 235 -9.29 -2.43 10.84
N GLU A 236 -9.50 -3.75 10.80
CA GLU A 236 -10.50 -4.43 11.61
C GLU A 236 -10.19 -4.30 13.11
N LEU A 237 -8.95 -4.52 13.52
CA LEU A 237 -8.55 -4.33 14.92
C LEU A 237 -8.70 -2.88 15.36
N TRP A 238 -8.21 -1.93 14.56
CA TRP A 238 -8.30 -0.51 14.85
C TRP A 238 -9.76 -0.04 14.97
N SER A 239 -10.66 -0.56 14.14
CA SER A 239 -12.09 -0.25 14.22
C SER A 239 -12.71 -0.60 15.57
N ARG A 240 -12.16 -1.62 16.26
CA ARG A 240 -12.63 -2.09 17.57
C ARG A 240 -12.00 -1.34 18.74
N VAL A 241 -10.74 -0.92 18.62
CA VAL A 241 -9.98 -0.34 19.74
C VAL A 241 -9.85 1.19 19.69
N ARG A 242 -10.21 1.82 18.57
CA ARG A 242 -10.23 3.29 18.43
C ARG A 242 -11.36 3.91 19.23
N ARG A 243 -11.20 5.18 19.61
CA ARG A 243 -12.31 5.96 20.17
C ARG A 243 -13.28 6.40 19.06
N PRO A 244 -14.57 6.64 19.35
CA PRO A 244 -15.57 7.02 18.35
C PRO A 244 -15.22 8.29 17.55
N ASP A 245 -14.49 9.23 18.15
CA ASP A 245 -14.06 10.50 17.55
C ASP A 245 -12.79 10.38 16.68
N GLU A 246 -12.09 9.24 16.74
CA GLU A 246 -10.85 9.01 16.01
C GLU A 246 -11.16 8.49 14.60
N VAL A 247 -10.89 9.29 13.56
CA VAL A 247 -11.10 8.88 12.16
C VAL A 247 -10.07 7.81 11.76
N PRO A 248 -10.45 6.72 11.07
CA PRO A 248 -9.49 5.72 10.60
C PRO A 248 -8.49 6.36 9.62
N SER A 249 -7.21 6.14 9.86
CA SER A 249 -6.15 6.54 8.93
C SER A 249 -5.82 5.34 8.06
N LEU A 250 -6.42 5.24 6.86
CA LEU A 250 -6.21 4.10 5.95
C LEU A 250 -4.72 3.86 5.63
N MET A 251 -3.90 4.90 5.66
CA MET A 251 -2.48 4.80 5.35
C MET A 251 -1.68 4.11 6.46
N ILE A 252 -2.08 4.26 7.73
CA ILE A 252 -1.28 3.73 8.86
C ILE A 252 -1.33 2.20 8.91
N ALA A 253 -2.43 1.59 8.44
CA ALA A 253 -2.59 0.15 8.39
C ALA A 253 -1.59 -0.53 7.44
N THR A 254 -0.98 0.23 6.53
CA THR A 254 0.04 -0.27 5.61
C THR A 254 1.44 -0.30 6.23
N HIS A 255 1.65 0.30 7.40
CA HIS A 255 2.97 0.40 8.02
C HIS A 255 3.42 -0.94 8.64
N VAL A 256 4.73 -1.09 8.84
CA VAL A 256 5.31 -2.36 9.35
C VAL A 256 4.89 -2.60 10.80
N GLU A 257 4.90 -1.56 11.62
CA GLU A 257 4.71 -1.63 13.06
C GLU A 257 3.28 -2.03 13.43
N PRO A 258 2.21 -1.43 12.86
CA PRO A 258 0.83 -1.84 13.14
C PRO A 258 0.54 -3.27 12.68
N LYS A 259 1.05 -3.68 11.51
CA LYS A 259 0.94 -5.06 11.01
C LYS A 259 1.59 -6.05 11.98
N PHE A 260 2.78 -5.71 12.48
CA PHE A 260 3.47 -6.56 13.44
C PHE A 260 2.72 -6.64 14.78
N ALA A 261 2.12 -5.54 15.26
CA ALA A 261 1.28 -5.56 16.46
C ALA A 261 0.06 -6.49 16.31
N VAL A 262 -0.62 -6.47 15.15
CA VAL A 262 -1.69 -7.44 14.84
C VAL A 262 -1.17 -8.87 14.83
N ARG A 263 0.01 -9.10 14.26
CA ARG A 263 0.65 -10.42 14.27
C ARG A 263 0.94 -10.89 15.69
N MET A 264 1.44 -10.01 16.56
CA MET A 264 1.64 -10.33 17.98
C MET A 264 0.35 -10.77 18.66
N ARG A 265 -0.79 -10.12 18.38
CA ARG A 265 -2.10 -10.57 18.89
C ARG A 265 -2.51 -11.93 18.35
N ARG A 266 -2.36 -12.17 17.05
CA ARG A 266 -2.73 -13.44 16.41
C ARG A 266 -1.88 -14.62 16.87
N GLN A 267 -0.61 -14.38 17.19
CA GLN A 267 0.37 -15.40 17.55
C GLN A 267 0.69 -15.43 19.05
N GLU A 268 -0.06 -14.67 19.87
CA GLU A 268 0.12 -14.58 21.32
C GLU A 268 1.55 -14.18 21.76
N LEU A 269 2.23 -13.38 20.94
CA LEU A 269 3.58 -12.89 21.24
C LEU A 269 3.53 -11.75 22.27
N LYS A 270 4.50 -11.72 23.19
CA LYS A 270 4.50 -10.79 24.32
C LYS A 270 5.66 -9.80 24.34
N ASN A 271 6.88 -10.22 24.04
CA ASN A 271 8.05 -9.34 24.15
C ASN A 271 8.88 -9.51 22.89
N GLU A 272 8.64 -8.65 21.91
CA GLU A 272 9.22 -8.80 20.58
C GLU A 272 10.01 -7.57 20.16
N THR A 273 10.97 -7.80 19.28
CA THR A 273 11.82 -6.76 18.71
C THR A 273 11.74 -6.79 17.20
N ILE A 274 11.51 -5.63 16.58
CA ILE A 274 11.62 -5.46 15.13
C ILE A 274 12.63 -4.39 14.79
N VAL A 275 13.21 -4.49 13.60
CA VAL A 275 14.10 -3.51 13.02
C VAL A 275 13.45 -3.00 11.75
N ILE A 276 13.42 -1.69 11.53
CA ILE A 276 12.92 -1.06 10.31
C ILE A 276 14.00 -0.21 9.66
N ASN A 277 13.93 -0.03 8.34
CA ASN A 277 14.89 0.82 7.61
C ASN A 277 14.40 2.25 7.34
N ASN A 278 13.30 2.67 7.98
CA ASN A 278 12.83 4.05 7.87
C ASN A 278 13.74 4.99 8.70
N PRO A 279 14.47 5.94 8.09
CA PRO A 279 15.41 6.79 8.82
C PRO A 279 14.75 7.65 9.90
N ASP A 280 13.48 8.01 9.70
CA ASP A 280 12.73 8.86 10.63
C ASP A 280 12.06 8.05 11.76
N GLY A 281 12.27 6.73 11.80
CA GLY A 281 11.65 5.83 12.77
C GLY A 281 10.17 5.54 12.49
N PRO A 282 9.44 5.00 13.48
CA PRO A 282 7.99 4.87 13.42
C PRO A 282 7.35 6.22 13.10
N CYS A 283 6.31 6.23 12.26
CA CYS A 283 5.72 7.51 11.90
C CYS A 283 5.12 8.19 13.15
N GLY A 284 5.61 9.39 13.47
CA GLY A 284 4.96 10.26 14.44
C GLY A 284 3.73 10.94 13.86
N TYR A 285 3.30 12.03 14.50
CA TYR A 285 2.30 12.94 13.92
C TYR A 285 2.81 13.53 12.61
N ALA A 286 2.34 12.99 11.48
CA ALA A 286 2.46 13.68 10.20
C ALA A 286 1.30 14.68 10.09
N THR A 287 1.55 15.88 9.58
CA THR A 287 0.51 16.92 9.41
C THR A 287 -0.70 16.49 8.60
N SER A 288 -0.59 15.42 7.79
CA SER A 288 -1.68 14.79 7.05
C SER A 288 -2.35 13.61 7.76
N LEU A 289 -1.73 13.03 8.80
CA LEU A 289 -2.24 11.87 9.53
C LEU A 289 -2.57 12.31 10.96
N ARG A 290 -3.86 12.35 11.33
CA ARG A 290 -4.30 12.69 12.70
C ARG A 290 -3.74 11.74 13.78
N TYR A 291 -3.22 10.58 13.38
CA TYR A 291 -2.61 9.59 14.26
C TYR A 291 -1.40 8.96 13.56
N GLY A 292 -0.27 8.87 14.26
CA GLY A 292 0.94 8.15 13.89
C GLY A 292 1.03 6.79 14.59
N CYS A 293 2.04 6.00 14.24
CA CYS A 293 2.31 4.68 14.83
C CYS A 293 2.48 4.80 16.34
N ASP A 294 3.14 5.86 16.80
CA ASP A 294 3.35 6.12 18.23
C ASP A 294 2.06 6.15 19.05
N GLN A 295 0.99 6.68 18.46
CA GLN A 295 -0.29 6.85 19.15
C GLN A 295 -1.13 5.58 19.13
N ILE A 296 -1.07 4.81 18.03
CA ILE A 296 -1.95 3.64 17.85
C ILE A 296 -1.36 2.35 18.41
N LEU A 297 -0.02 2.20 18.41
CA LEU A 297 0.65 0.95 18.79
C LEU A 297 0.29 0.49 20.21
N PRO A 298 0.25 1.36 21.24
CA PRO A 298 -0.15 0.93 22.58
C PRO A 298 -1.52 0.25 22.65
N ARG A 299 -2.46 0.60 21.76
CA ARG A 299 -3.80 -0.02 21.70
C ARG A 299 -3.86 -1.23 20.79
N LEU A 300 -3.04 -1.27 19.75
CA LEU A 300 -2.95 -2.41 18.84
C LEU A 300 -2.19 -3.60 19.43
N LEU A 301 -1.21 -3.36 20.31
CA LEU A 301 -0.47 -4.42 20.98
C LEU A 301 -1.36 -5.27 21.91
N PRO A 302 -1.06 -6.57 22.09
CA PRO A 302 -1.74 -7.36 23.11
C PRO A 302 -1.60 -6.74 24.52
N PRO A 303 -2.60 -6.86 25.40
CA PRO A 303 -2.47 -6.42 26.80
C PRO A 303 -1.24 -7.02 27.48
N GLY A 304 -0.48 -6.16 28.16
CA GLY A 304 0.75 -6.50 28.87
C GLY A 304 1.94 -6.87 27.96
N ALA A 305 1.82 -6.76 26.64
CA ALA A 305 2.92 -7.01 25.71
C ALA A 305 3.81 -5.77 25.51
N SER A 306 5.04 -5.96 25.07
CA SER A 306 5.95 -4.92 24.60
C SER A 306 6.51 -5.21 23.21
N LEU A 307 6.60 -4.16 22.38
CA LEU A 307 7.26 -4.18 21.08
C LEU A 307 8.38 -3.15 21.06
N THR A 308 9.62 -3.60 20.91
CA THR A 308 10.78 -2.72 20.69
C THR A 308 11.02 -2.57 19.19
N VAL A 309 11.06 -1.32 18.72
CA VAL A 309 11.35 -0.99 17.32
C VAL A 309 12.71 -0.30 17.24
N TYR A 310 13.63 -0.88 16.47
CA TYR A 310 14.92 -0.28 16.12
C TYR A 310 14.86 0.34 14.73
N TRP A 311 15.48 1.49 14.55
CA TRP A 311 15.62 2.14 13.24
C TRP A 311 17.03 2.73 13.07
N PRO A 312 17.38 3.30 11.90
CA PRO A 312 18.73 3.75 11.62
C PRO A 312 19.33 4.69 12.69
N ASP A 313 20.65 4.71 12.76
CA ASP A 313 21.45 5.55 13.66
C ASP A 313 21.39 5.15 15.14
N GLY A 314 21.05 3.88 15.41
CA GLY A 314 21.05 3.31 16.76
C GLY A 314 19.85 3.71 17.60
N ASN A 315 18.83 4.29 16.96
CA ASN A 315 17.63 4.73 17.63
C ASN A 315 16.68 3.55 17.89
N GLN A 316 15.96 3.63 19.02
CA GLN A 316 14.99 2.62 19.40
C GLN A 316 13.84 3.24 20.22
N HIS A 317 12.68 2.58 20.21
CA HIS A 317 11.55 2.89 21.08
C HIS A 317 10.83 1.59 21.47
N THR A 318 10.37 1.51 22.71
CA THR A 318 9.58 0.36 23.19
C THR A 318 8.16 0.82 23.49
N TYR A 319 7.21 0.22 22.80
CA TYR A 319 5.78 0.43 23.00
C TYR A 319 5.24 -0.65 23.94
N HIS A 320 4.29 -0.26 24.80
CA HIS A 320 3.63 -1.17 25.73
C HIS A 320 2.14 -1.24 25.42
N GLY A 321 1.61 -2.46 25.34
CA GLY A 321 0.19 -2.71 25.21
C GLY A 321 -0.57 -2.27 26.46
N VAL A 322 -1.61 -1.46 26.29
CA VAL A 322 -2.47 -1.06 27.39
C VAL A 322 -3.36 -2.22 27.83
N GLU A 323 -3.59 -2.35 29.12
CA GLU A 323 -4.61 -3.27 29.65
C GLU A 323 -5.99 -2.84 29.13
N GLU A 324 -6.81 -3.80 28.71
CA GLU A 324 -8.21 -3.53 28.36
C GLU A 324 -8.92 -3.09 29.65
N SER A 325 -9.44 -1.86 29.66
CA SER A 325 -10.15 -1.23 30.80
C SER A 325 -11.64 -1.24 30.57
#